data_AF-A0A9P0BG92-F1
#
_entry.id   AF-A0A9P0BG92-F1
#
_cell.length_a   1.000
_cell.length_b   1.000
_cell.length_c   1.000
_cell.angle_alpha   90.00
_cell.angle_beta   90.00
_cell.angle_gamma   90.00
#
_symmetry.space_group_name_H-M   'P 1'
#
loop_
_entity.id
_entity.type
_entity.pdbx_description
1 polymer ?
#
loop_
_entity_poly.entity_id
_entity_poly.type
_entity_poly.pdbx_seq_one_letter_code
_entity_poly.pdbx_strand_id
1 'polypeptide(L)'
;GFYFESSSDLPFSGQDLAVEGIIVVSINYRLNIFGFFCLGSAEARGNLGLLDQYFSLLWVKENIKHFGGDPEKLTLFGFGSGAASVTLHLISPRTAGIFQRAIISSGSALTPWLTSNDPTVASREVLRLLGCSSYVVNAMNCIRSKKVEHIFQALEEYSESYNWSDRFMPVVDTFLPANNRYLPVEPTKALKDGTYLQVPILTGITKPIANQQFVKWLELASQGYSQLQQYTERAKIPEIMRLYRFNGNIKDQIFELIKWRYTSFIEADVRILFQQLKNLEFESKIEATHFMQLSSLVSSYVQPIYVYFIDDIGFVLNTTASTELLLLFGPVLLKQAGRRRFNPVEARLSNLLKYMWVNFINFGNPTPNNNKNKPWRKYTSEDPYIEHFETVKAVDSNAEVKQRIQGIHFWNTLLPKINSIKNTLPHTLPKELQNSPDPAAGFRNAMYTLLGLVIALLILLTICLFLLKRRAKEGPSRFHMGY
;
A
#
# COMPACT_ATOMS: atom_id res chain seq x y z
N GLY A 1 2.51 -8.56 -4.13
CA GLY A 1 2.53 -7.23 -4.79
C GLY A 1 3.28 -7.22 -6.11
N PHE A 2 3.03 -8.21 -6.99
CA PHE A 2 3.70 -8.37 -8.31
C PHE A 2 5.23 -8.49 -8.33
N TYR A 3 5.91 -8.60 -7.18
CA TYR A 3 7.37 -8.54 -7.11
C TYR A 3 8.02 -9.84 -6.62
N PHE A 4 7.39 -10.48 -5.64
CA PHE A 4 7.79 -11.74 -5.00
C PHE A 4 6.52 -12.53 -4.61
N GLU A 5 6.70 -13.81 -4.26
CA GLU A 5 5.72 -14.89 -3.93
C GLU A 5 5.70 -16.01 -4.99
N SER A 6 5.38 -17.22 -4.55
CA SER A 6 5.20 -18.39 -5.42
C SER A 6 3.96 -19.18 -5.03
N SER A 7 3.32 -19.81 -6.02
CA SER A 7 2.19 -20.72 -5.76
C SER A 7 2.59 -21.99 -5.00
N SER A 8 3.89 -22.30 -4.94
CA SER A 8 4.42 -23.39 -4.11
C SER A 8 4.69 -22.97 -2.67
N ASP A 9 4.51 -21.70 -2.32
CA ASP A 9 4.70 -21.27 -0.94
C ASP A 9 3.66 -21.97 -0.05
N LEU A 10 4.15 -22.44 1.09
CA LEU A 10 3.42 -23.26 2.06
C LEU A 10 1.99 -22.77 2.45
N PRO A 11 1.68 -21.45 2.59
CA PRO A 11 0.32 -21.01 2.90
C PRO A 11 -0.69 -21.14 1.75
N PHE A 12 -0.27 -21.51 0.54
CA PHE A 12 -1.15 -21.60 -0.63
C PHE A 12 -1.46 -23.05 -1.07
N SER A 13 -1.17 -24.04 -0.22
CA SER A 13 -1.56 -25.42 -0.52
C SER A 13 -3.07 -25.53 -0.67
N GLY A 14 -3.54 -25.89 -1.86
CA GLY A 14 -4.97 -26.02 -2.17
C GLY A 14 -5.66 -27.20 -1.49
N GLN A 15 -4.93 -28.06 -0.80
CA GLN A 15 -5.45 -29.33 -0.23
C GLN A 15 -6.64 -29.11 0.70
N ASP A 16 -6.54 -28.11 1.58
CA ASP A 16 -7.55 -27.80 2.59
C ASP A 16 -8.89 -27.36 2.01
N LEU A 17 -8.89 -26.77 0.82
CA LEU A 17 -10.11 -26.36 0.14
C LEU A 17 -10.56 -27.43 -0.87
N ALA A 18 -9.64 -28.20 -1.45
CA ALA A 18 -9.96 -29.28 -2.37
C ALA A 18 -10.77 -30.42 -1.70
N VAL A 19 -10.52 -30.69 -0.41
CA VAL A 19 -11.29 -31.68 0.37
C VAL A 19 -12.77 -31.31 0.53
N GLU A 20 -13.15 -30.06 0.27
CA GLU A 20 -14.56 -29.61 0.28
C GLU A 20 -15.29 -29.95 -1.03
N GLY A 21 -14.67 -30.75 -1.91
CA GLY A 21 -15.30 -31.24 -3.14
C GLY A 21 -15.17 -30.29 -4.34
N ILE A 22 -14.13 -29.46 -4.36
CA ILE A 22 -13.79 -28.60 -5.50
C ILE A 22 -12.38 -28.89 -6.00
N ILE A 23 -12.07 -28.48 -7.23
CA ILE A 23 -10.70 -28.54 -7.77
C ILE A 23 -10.04 -27.18 -7.56
N VAL A 24 -8.86 -27.19 -6.96
CA VAL A 24 -8.04 -26.00 -6.74
C VAL A 24 -6.85 -26.05 -7.69
N VAL A 25 -6.72 -25.04 -8.55
CA VAL A 25 -5.55 -24.85 -9.41
C VAL A 25 -4.81 -23.61 -8.97
N SER A 26 -3.54 -23.76 -8.61
CA SER A 26 -2.63 -22.64 -8.35
C SER A 26 -1.65 -22.47 -9.50
N ILE A 27 -1.29 -21.23 -9.82
CA ILE A 27 -0.46 -20.91 -11.00
C ILE A 27 0.73 -20.06 -10.60
N ASN A 28 1.86 -20.28 -11.28
CA ASN A 28 2.98 -19.34 -11.24
C ASN A 28 2.91 -18.42 -12.47
N TYR A 29 3.27 -17.17 -12.28
CA TYR A 29 3.39 -16.18 -13.36
C TYR A 29 4.63 -15.32 -13.12
N ARG A 30 5.19 -14.72 -14.17
CA ARG A 30 6.37 -13.87 -14.03
C ARG A 30 6.07 -12.64 -13.19
N LEU A 31 7.01 -12.31 -12.30
CA LEU A 31 6.95 -11.17 -11.38
C LEU A 31 8.00 -10.13 -11.74
N ASN A 32 7.97 -8.98 -11.06
CA ASN A 32 8.93 -7.88 -11.13
C ASN A 32 9.28 -7.49 -12.58
N ILE A 33 10.54 -7.14 -12.85
CA ILE A 33 11.01 -6.82 -14.20
C ILE A 33 10.76 -7.95 -15.20
N PHE A 34 10.81 -9.22 -14.77
CA PHE A 34 10.57 -10.35 -15.69
C PHE A 34 9.13 -10.42 -16.21
N GLY A 35 8.17 -9.95 -15.40
CA GLY A 35 6.74 -9.96 -15.73
C GLY A 35 6.21 -8.62 -16.26
N PHE A 36 6.83 -7.50 -15.90
CA PHE A 36 6.22 -6.19 -16.07
C PHE A 36 7.17 -5.12 -16.63
N PHE A 37 8.33 -5.49 -17.16
CA PHE A 37 9.21 -4.56 -17.89
C PHE A 37 8.49 -3.93 -19.09
N CYS A 38 8.50 -2.60 -19.14
CA CYS A 38 7.79 -1.82 -20.15
C CYS A 38 8.61 -0.61 -20.63
N LEU A 39 8.74 -0.43 -21.94
CA LEU A 39 9.27 0.77 -22.58
C LEU A 39 8.26 1.41 -23.55
N GLY A 40 6.98 1.01 -23.49
CA GLY A 40 5.93 1.51 -24.39
C GLY A 40 6.08 1.03 -25.84
N SER A 41 6.58 -0.20 -26.04
CA SER A 41 6.79 -0.80 -27.37
C SER A 41 6.28 -2.25 -27.40
N ALA A 42 6.21 -2.86 -28.58
CA ALA A 42 5.77 -4.25 -28.71
C ALA A 42 6.75 -5.24 -28.05
N GLU A 43 8.05 -5.00 -28.16
CA GLU A 43 9.12 -5.83 -27.62
C GLU A 43 9.25 -5.69 -26.10
N ALA A 44 8.97 -4.51 -25.56
CA ALA A 44 8.97 -4.19 -24.13
C ALA A 44 7.58 -3.66 -23.72
N ARG A 45 6.61 -4.57 -23.77
CA ARG A 45 5.18 -4.26 -23.69
C ARG A 45 4.58 -4.21 -22.28
N GLY A 46 5.30 -4.63 -21.25
CA GLY A 46 4.71 -4.90 -19.94
C GLY A 46 3.71 -6.06 -19.96
N ASN A 47 2.99 -6.25 -18.85
CA ASN A 47 1.90 -7.24 -18.72
C ASN A 47 2.23 -8.71 -19.07
N LEU A 48 3.50 -9.10 -19.17
CA LEU A 48 3.87 -10.50 -19.40
C LEU A 48 3.38 -11.40 -18.27
N GLY A 49 3.41 -10.93 -17.02
CA GLY A 49 2.84 -11.65 -15.88
C GLY A 49 1.32 -11.84 -15.99
N LEU A 50 0.57 -10.86 -16.51
CA LEU A 50 -0.87 -11.02 -16.75
C LEU A 50 -1.15 -11.96 -17.93
N LEU A 51 -0.31 -11.93 -18.97
CA LEU A 51 -0.39 -12.85 -20.10
C LEU A 51 -0.10 -14.29 -19.66
N ASP A 52 0.86 -14.51 -18.75
CA ASP A 52 1.10 -15.83 -18.17
C ASP A 52 -0.14 -16.37 -17.43
N GLN A 53 -0.79 -15.50 -16.65
CA GLN A 53 -2.04 -15.85 -15.98
C GLN A 53 -3.15 -16.15 -16.99
N TYR A 54 -3.29 -15.34 -18.05
CA TYR A 54 -4.24 -15.57 -19.13
C TYR A 54 -4.04 -16.91 -19.83
N PHE A 55 -2.81 -17.24 -20.23
CA PHE A 55 -2.51 -18.53 -20.85
C PHE A 55 -2.74 -19.69 -19.89
N SER A 56 -2.50 -19.50 -18.59
CA SER A 56 -2.84 -20.50 -17.57
C SER A 56 -4.36 -20.71 -17.48
N LEU A 57 -5.16 -19.64 -17.55
CA LEU A 57 -6.63 -19.75 -17.57
C LEU A 57 -7.14 -20.49 -18.81
N LEU A 58 -6.55 -20.22 -19.99
CA LEU A 58 -6.87 -20.96 -21.21
C LEU A 58 -6.53 -22.45 -21.06
N TRP A 59 -5.33 -22.76 -20.56
CA TRP A 59 -4.92 -24.14 -20.32
C TRP A 59 -5.89 -24.85 -19.38
N VAL A 60 -6.27 -24.21 -18.27
CA VAL A 60 -7.26 -24.77 -17.34
C VAL A 60 -8.59 -25.00 -18.05
N LYS A 61 -9.12 -24.02 -18.78
CA LYS A 61 -10.37 -24.16 -19.52
C LYS A 61 -10.35 -25.34 -20.51
N GLU A 62 -9.24 -25.54 -21.21
CA GLU A 62 -9.10 -26.62 -22.20
C GLU A 62 -8.88 -28.01 -21.57
N ASN A 63 -8.24 -28.06 -20.40
CA ASN A 63 -7.70 -29.31 -19.84
C ASN A 63 -8.38 -29.80 -18.56
N ILE A 64 -9.06 -28.94 -17.80
CA ILE A 64 -9.55 -29.26 -16.44
C ILE A 64 -10.53 -30.45 -16.41
N LYS A 65 -11.23 -30.71 -17.52
CA LYS A 65 -12.11 -31.88 -17.69
C LYS A 65 -11.38 -33.21 -17.46
N HIS A 66 -10.10 -33.31 -17.81
CA HIS A 66 -9.30 -34.52 -17.62
C HIS A 66 -8.93 -34.76 -16.15
N PHE A 67 -9.08 -33.73 -15.30
CA PHE A 67 -8.89 -33.79 -13.86
C PHE A 67 -10.22 -33.92 -13.10
N GLY A 68 -11.33 -34.15 -13.81
CA GLY A 68 -12.69 -34.24 -13.25
C GLY A 68 -13.37 -32.90 -13.00
N GLY A 69 -12.82 -31.79 -13.53
CA GLY A 69 -13.42 -30.47 -13.39
C GLY A 69 -14.38 -30.10 -14.51
N ASP A 70 -15.18 -29.07 -14.27
CA ASP A 70 -16.13 -28.50 -15.23
C ASP A 70 -15.56 -27.19 -15.80
N PRO A 71 -15.20 -27.12 -17.10
CA PRO A 71 -14.64 -25.92 -17.71
C PRO A 71 -15.64 -24.75 -17.81
N GLU A 72 -16.93 -25.00 -17.58
CA GLU A 72 -17.99 -23.98 -17.53
C GLU A 72 -18.29 -23.49 -16.10
N LYS A 73 -17.55 -23.96 -15.10
CA LYS A 73 -17.68 -23.56 -13.69
C LYS A 73 -16.35 -23.11 -13.09
N LEU A 74 -15.58 -22.36 -13.86
CA LEU A 74 -14.33 -21.75 -13.41
C LEU A 74 -14.63 -20.50 -12.56
N THR A 75 -14.10 -20.47 -11.34
CA THR A 75 -14.10 -19.30 -10.47
C THR A 75 -12.68 -18.79 -10.31
N LEU A 76 -12.45 -17.52 -10.63
CA LEU A 76 -11.13 -16.91 -10.47
C LEU A 76 -11.02 -16.31 -9.06
N PHE A 77 -10.02 -16.76 -8.30
CA PHE A 77 -9.77 -16.30 -6.93
C PHE A 77 -8.37 -15.69 -6.82
N GLY A 78 -8.27 -14.53 -6.14
CA GLY A 78 -6.99 -13.92 -5.85
C GLY A 78 -6.98 -13.16 -4.52
N PHE A 79 -5.80 -13.10 -3.92
CA PHE A 79 -5.49 -12.35 -2.70
C PHE A 79 -4.44 -11.27 -2.98
N GLY A 80 -4.56 -10.09 -2.37
CA GLY A 80 -3.56 -9.01 -2.51
C GLY A 80 -3.36 -8.58 -3.97
N SER A 81 -2.14 -8.74 -4.52
CA SER A 81 -1.92 -8.48 -5.96
C SER A 81 -2.58 -9.51 -6.88
N GLY A 82 -2.86 -10.71 -6.38
CA GLY A 82 -3.72 -11.67 -7.07
C GLY A 82 -5.14 -11.15 -7.18
N ALA A 83 -5.68 -10.51 -6.13
CA ALA A 83 -7.01 -9.88 -6.16
C ALA A 83 -7.06 -8.72 -7.17
N ALA A 84 -6.01 -7.89 -7.21
CA ALA A 84 -5.85 -6.89 -8.26
C ALA A 84 -5.83 -7.53 -9.65
N SER A 85 -5.12 -8.65 -9.82
CA SER A 85 -5.11 -9.41 -11.09
C SER A 85 -6.50 -9.91 -11.47
N VAL A 86 -7.31 -10.40 -10.52
CA VAL A 86 -8.70 -10.79 -10.78
C VAL A 86 -9.50 -9.62 -11.34
N THR A 87 -9.42 -8.44 -10.73
CA THR A 87 -10.09 -7.24 -11.28
C THR A 87 -9.57 -6.89 -12.68
N LEU A 88 -8.26 -6.99 -12.92
CA LEU A 88 -7.68 -6.74 -14.24
C LEU A 88 -8.14 -7.76 -15.30
N HIS A 89 -8.35 -9.01 -14.89
CA HIS A 89 -8.98 -10.06 -15.71
C HIS A 89 -10.48 -9.83 -15.90
N LEU A 90 -11.18 -9.13 -15.02
CA LEU A 90 -12.56 -8.69 -15.29
C LEU A 90 -12.57 -7.57 -16.35
N ILE A 91 -11.55 -6.71 -16.36
CA ILE A 91 -11.47 -5.56 -17.30
C ILE A 91 -10.99 -6.00 -18.69
N SER A 92 -10.10 -7.00 -18.78
CA SER A 92 -9.56 -7.45 -20.05
C SER A 92 -10.66 -8.07 -20.93
N PRO A 93 -10.82 -7.65 -22.20
CA PRO A 93 -11.77 -8.30 -23.10
C PRO A 93 -11.35 -9.73 -23.48
N ARG A 94 -10.08 -10.10 -23.28
CA ARG A 94 -9.53 -11.41 -23.68
C ARG A 94 -10.03 -12.56 -22.82
N THR A 95 -10.45 -12.28 -21.60
CA THR A 95 -10.92 -13.25 -20.59
C THR A 95 -12.43 -13.46 -20.63
N ALA A 96 -13.13 -12.80 -21.55
CA ALA A 96 -14.56 -12.94 -21.73
C ALA A 96 -14.97 -14.41 -21.91
N GLY A 97 -15.90 -14.87 -21.07
CA GLY A 97 -16.41 -16.24 -21.11
C GLY A 97 -15.42 -17.31 -20.61
N ILE A 98 -14.27 -16.95 -20.03
CA ILE A 98 -13.33 -17.95 -19.48
C ILE A 98 -13.74 -18.41 -18.09
N PHE A 99 -14.12 -17.48 -17.21
CA PHE A 99 -14.57 -17.77 -15.85
C PHE A 99 -15.93 -17.14 -15.58
N GLN A 100 -16.71 -17.76 -14.69
CA GLN A 100 -18.11 -17.42 -14.45
C GLN A 100 -18.31 -16.68 -13.13
N ARG A 101 -17.29 -16.60 -12.28
CA ARG A 101 -17.32 -15.96 -10.95
C ARG A 101 -15.95 -15.43 -10.56
N ALA A 102 -15.91 -14.41 -9.71
CA ALA A 102 -14.69 -13.82 -9.20
C ALA A 102 -14.70 -13.71 -7.67
N ILE A 103 -13.57 -14.05 -7.03
CA ILE A 103 -13.32 -13.82 -5.61
C ILE A 103 -12.12 -12.88 -5.48
N ILE A 104 -12.35 -11.69 -4.91
CA ILE A 104 -11.39 -10.58 -4.81
C ILE A 104 -11.12 -10.30 -3.33
N SER A 105 -10.05 -10.87 -2.78
CA SER A 105 -9.77 -10.87 -1.34
C SER A 105 -8.61 -9.96 -0.94
N SER A 106 -8.87 -9.01 -0.04
CA SER A 106 -7.89 -8.07 0.54
C SER A 106 -6.93 -7.45 -0.49
N GLY A 107 -7.45 -7.03 -1.64
CA GLY A 107 -6.69 -6.33 -2.66
C GLY A 107 -7.60 -5.67 -3.70
N SER A 108 -7.02 -4.75 -4.46
CA SER A 108 -7.76 -3.86 -5.37
C SER A 108 -6.89 -3.48 -6.56
N ALA A 109 -7.46 -3.39 -7.76
CA ALA A 109 -6.77 -2.81 -8.92
C ALA A 109 -6.75 -1.27 -8.87
N LEU A 110 -7.50 -0.64 -7.97
CA LEU A 110 -7.51 0.82 -7.76
C LEU A 110 -6.53 1.27 -6.67
N THR A 111 -5.75 0.34 -6.11
CA THR A 111 -4.70 0.67 -5.15
C THR A 111 -3.71 1.66 -5.79
N PRO A 112 -3.45 2.85 -5.20
CA PRO A 112 -2.73 3.95 -5.86
C PRO A 112 -1.32 3.63 -6.37
N TRP A 113 -0.63 2.64 -5.79
CA TRP A 113 0.71 2.20 -6.20
C TRP A 113 0.71 1.02 -7.16
N LEU A 114 -0.46 0.48 -7.51
CA LEU A 114 -0.59 -0.56 -8.54
C LEU A 114 -0.89 0.03 -9.93
N THR A 115 -1.13 1.34 -10.03
CA THR A 115 -1.33 2.07 -11.29
C THR A 115 -0.15 3.02 -11.54
N SER A 116 0.71 2.70 -12.52
CA SER A 116 1.80 3.61 -12.90
C SER A 116 1.29 4.70 -13.84
N ASN A 117 1.61 5.97 -13.57
CA ASN A 117 1.34 7.07 -14.50
C ASN A 117 2.26 7.02 -15.73
N ASP A 118 3.50 6.53 -15.56
CA ASP A 118 4.43 6.24 -16.64
C ASP A 118 5.06 4.86 -16.40
N PRO A 119 4.64 3.83 -17.15
CA PRO A 119 5.14 2.47 -16.96
C PRO A 119 6.62 2.29 -17.33
N THR A 120 7.27 3.31 -17.90
CA THR A 120 8.65 3.23 -18.38
C THR A 120 9.70 3.69 -17.36
N VAL A 121 9.31 4.40 -16.30
CA VAL A 121 10.24 4.98 -15.31
C VAL A 121 11.09 3.90 -14.65
N ALA A 122 10.46 2.88 -14.07
CA ALA A 122 11.16 1.77 -13.41
C ALA A 122 12.10 1.04 -14.38
N SER A 123 11.63 0.77 -15.59
CA SER A 123 12.38 0.09 -16.64
C SER A 123 13.63 0.88 -17.04
N ARG A 124 13.50 2.19 -17.26
CA ARG A 124 14.62 3.06 -17.65
C ARG A 124 15.66 3.18 -16.55
N GLU A 125 15.23 3.26 -15.30
CA GLU A 125 16.16 3.36 -14.17
C GLU A 125 16.94 2.06 -13.97
N VAL A 126 16.28 0.90 -14.05
CA VAL A 126 17.00 -0.37 -14.00
C VAL A 126 17.95 -0.54 -15.19
N LEU A 127 17.58 -0.10 -16.40
CA LEU A 127 18.51 -0.09 -17.53
C LEU A 127 19.74 0.78 -17.23
N ARG A 128 19.57 1.97 -16.62
CA ARG A 128 20.67 2.85 -16.23
C ARG A 128 21.61 2.16 -15.24
N LEU A 129 21.07 1.54 -14.19
CA LEU A 129 21.84 0.78 -13.20
C LEU A 129 22.61 -0.39 -13.81
N LEU A 130 22.03 -1.05 -14.82
CA LEU A 130 22.68 -2.15 -15.54
C LEU A 130 23.68 -1.69 -16.61
N GLY A 131 23.84 -0.39 -16.84
CA GLY A 131 24.66 0.17 -17.92
C GLY A 131 24.12 -0.16 -19.31
N CYS A 132 22.80 -0.33 -19.44
CA CYS A 132 22.12 -0.58 -20.70
C CYS A 132 21.61 0.72 -21.32
N SER A 133 21.60 0.76 -22.66
CA SER A 133 20.93 1.83 -23.41
C SER A 133 19.42 1.82 -23.15
N SER A 134 18.78 2.99 -23.16
CA SER A 134 17.33 3.14 -23.08
C SER A 134 16.61 2.99 -24.42
N TYR A 135 17.34 2.91 -25.54
CA TYR A 135 16.76 2.64 -26.86
C TYR A 135 16.29 1.18 -26.96
N VAL A 136 15.00 0.98 -27.26
CA VAL A 136 14.29 -0.31 -27.10
C VAL A 136 15.06 -1.54 -27.62
N VAL A 137 15.52 -1.51 -28.88
CA VAL A 137 16.20 -2.67 -29.49
C VAL A 137 17.49 -3.01 -28.74
N ASN A 138 18.31 -1.99 -28.44
CA ASN A 138 19.55 -2.16 -27.70
C ASN A 138 19.30 -2.52 -26.23
N ALA A 139 18.23 -1.99 -25.63
CA ALA A 139 17.81 -2.26 -24.26
C ALA A 139 17.46 -3.75 -24.09
N MET A 140 16.65 -4.30 -25.00
CA MET A 140 16.21 -5.71 -24.92
C MET A 140 17.36 -6.69 -25.10
N ASN A 141 18.29 -6.43 -26.03
CA ASN A 141 19.47 -7.27 -26.20
C ASN A 141 20.39 -7.18 -24.98
N CYS A 142 20.60 -5.96 -24.45
CA CYS A 142 21.45 -5.73 -23.29
C CYS A 142 20.89 -6.40 -22.04
N ILE A 143 19.61 -6.22 -21.71
CA ILE A 143 19.02 -6.78 -20.49
C ILE A 143 18.99 -8.31 -20.52
N ARG A 144 18.72 -8.91 -21.70
CA ARG A 144 18.75 -10.37 -21.89
C ARG A 144 20.16 -10.95 -21.80
N SER A 145 21.20 -10.15 -22.01
CA SER A 145 22.60 -10.59 -21.84
C SER A 145 23.10 -10.43 -20.41
N LYS A 146 22.35 -9.80 -19.50
CA LYS A 146 22.75 -9.66 -18.10
C LYS A 146 22.50 -10.95 -17.33
N LYS A 147 23.39 -11.21 -16.37
CA LYS A 147 23.16 -12.26 -15.37
C LYS A 147 22.02 -11.84 -14.45
N VAL A 148 21.24 -12.82 -14.00
CA VAL A 148 20.05 -12.61 -13.15
C VAL A 148 20.43 -11.92 -11.83
N GLU A 149 21.60 -12.23 -11.28
CA GLU A 149 22.09 -11.64 -10.03
C GLU A 149 22.27 -10.12 -10.17
N HIS A 150 22.82 -9.64 -11.29
CA HIS A 150 22.97 -8.21 -11.56
C HIS A 150 21.61 -7.52 -11.70
N ILE A 151 20.62 -8.21 -12.28
CA ILE A 151 19.25 -7.69 -12.38
C ILE A 151 18.67 -7.52 -10.98
N PHE A 152 18.82 -8.52 -10.10
CA PHE A 152 18.34 -8.42 -8.72
C PHE A 152 19.04 -7.32 -7.92
N GLN A 153 20.35 -7.16 -8.07
CA GLN A 153 21.09 -6.04 -7.45
C GLN A 153 20.55 -4.68 -7.90
N ALA A 154 20.32 -4.51 -9.21
CA ALA A 154 19.72 -3.27 -9.73
C ALA A 154 18.29 -3.04 -9.21
N LEU A 155 17.50 -4.10 -9.03
CA LEU A 155 16.15 -4.01 -8.45
C LEU A 155 16.17 -3.65 -6.97
N GLU A 156 17.15 -4.15 -6.21
CA GLU A 156 17.37 -3.83 -4.80
C GLU A 156 17.80 -2.38 -4.65
N GLU A 157 18.84 -1.96 -5.38
CA GLU A 157 19.31 -0.56 -5.40
C GLU A 157 18.19 0.41 -5.80
N TYR A 158 17.39 0.05 -6.82
CA TYR A 158 16.22 0.83 -7.20
C TYR A 158 15.17 0.92 -6.08
N SER A 159 14.88 -0.19 -5.40
CA SER A 159 13.90 -0.22 -4.31
C SER A 159 14.36 0.54 -3.06
N GLU A 160 15.66 0.64 -2.83
CA GLU A 160 16.25 1.42 -1.72
C GLU A 160 16.33 2.91 -2.04
N SER A 161 16.64 3.25 -3.30
CA SER A 161 16.92 4.63 -3.74
C SER A 161 15.68 5.42 -4.15
N TYR A 162 14.56 4.77 -4.47
CA TYR A 162 13.39 5.41 -5.08
C TYR A 162 12.04 5.17 -4.39
N ASN A 163 11.06 5.94 -4.86
CA ASN A 163 9.69 5.98 -4.41
C ASN A 163 8.98 4.63 -4.66
N TRP A 164 8.29 4.07 -3.64
CA TRP A 164 7.53 2.81 -3.78
C TRP A 164 6.38 2.91 -4.80
N SER A 165 6.09 4.11 -5.32
CA SER A 165 5.06 4.39 -6.31
C SER A 165 5.40 3.98 -7.75
N ASP A 166 6.68 3.71 -8.05
CA ASP A 166 7.17 3.55 -9.43
C ASP A 166 7.71 2.13 -9.65
N ARG A 167 6.95 1.11 -9.26
CA ARG A 167 7.34 -0.30 -9.39
C ARG A 167 6.93 -0.89 -10.74
N PHE A 168 7.56 -2.01 -11.06
CA PHE A 168 7.11 -2.93 -12.11
C PHE A 168 5.70 -3.44 -11.78
N MET A 169 4.71 -2.94 -12.50
CA MET A 169 3.28 -3.14 -12.26
C MET A 169 2.54 -3.38 -13.57
N PRO A 170 1.29 -3.90 -13.54
CA PRO A 170 0.41 -3.88 -14.69
C PRO A 170 0.31 -2.50 -15.35
N VAL A 171 0.23 -2.47 -16.68
CA VAL A 171 0.24 -1.26 -17.48
C VAL A 171 -0.98 -1.21 -18.39
N VAL A 172 -1.53 -0.02 -18.61
CA VAL A 172 -2.50 0.18 -19.70
C VAL A 172 -1.73 0.19 -21.02
N ASP A 173 -2.05 -0.74 -21.91
CA ASP A 173 -1.23 -1.05 -23.09
C ASP A 173 -1.80 -0.45 -24.39
N THR A 174 -2.38 0.75 -24.29
CA THR A 174 -2.96 1.50 -25.43
C THR A 174 -1.95 1.85 -26.52
N PHE A 175 -0.66 1.86 -26.21
CA PHE A 175 0.44 2.02 -27.18
C PHE A 175 0.60 0.82 -28.13
N LEU A 176 -0.01 -0.33 -27.82
CA LEU A 176 -0.03 -1.49 -28.71
C LEU A 176 -1.19 -1.41 -29.73
N PRO A 177 -1.09 -2.12 -30.86
CA PRO A 177 -2.23 -2.34 -31.75
C PRO A 177 -3.42 -2.97 -31.01
N ALA A 178 -4.66 -2.61 -31.36
CA ALA A 178 -5.86 -3.03 -30.63
C ALA A 178 -5.95 -4.55 -30.38
N ASN A 179 -5.66 -5.36 -31.40
CA ASN A 179 -5.68 -6.82 -31.32
C ASN A 179 -4.62 -7.40 -30.38
N ASN A 180 -3.59 -6.62 -30.02
CA ASN A 180 -2.51 -7.06 -29.15
C ASN A 180 -2.70 -6.61 -27.70
N ARG A 181 -3.64 -5.71 -27.40
CA ARG A 181 -3.86 -5.17 -26.05
C ARG A 181 -4.36 -6.23 -25.08
N TYR A 182 -3.88 -6.17 -23.84
CA TYR A 182 -4.37 -6.94 -22.71
C TYR A 182 -5.21 -6.06 -21.77
N LEU A 183 -4.75 -4.83 -21.50
CA LEU A 183 -5.44 -3.84 -20.67
C LEU A 183 -5.66 -2.56 -21.49
N PRO A 184 -6.76 -2.50 -22.26
CA PRO A 184 -7.01 -1.38 -23.17
C PRO A 184 -7.54 -0.11 -22.49
N VAL A 185 -7.93 -0.18 -21.21
CA VAL A 185 -8.57 0.91 -20.46
C VAL A 185 -8.05 0.94 -19.02
N GLU A 186 -7.92 2.15 -18.47
CA GLU A 186 -7.59 2.37 -17.06
C GLU A 186 -8.60 1.70 -16.12
N PRO A 187 -8.17 0.95 -15.09
CA PRO A 187 -9.08 0.24 -14.19
C PRO A 187 -10.16 1.14 -13.57
N THR A 188 -9.78 2.33 -13.11
CA THR A 188 -10.73 3.30 -12.53
C THR A 188 -11.83 3.67 -13.52
N LYS A 189 -11.47 3.87 -14.78
CA LYS A 189 -12.43 4.20 -15.84
C LYS A 189 -13.28 2.99 -16.19
N ALA A 190 -12.67 1.82 -16.34
CA ALA A 190 -13.36 0.60 -16.71
C ALA A 190 -14.48 0.23 -15.72
N LEU A 191 -14.18 0.30 -14.42
CA LEU A 191 -15.14 0.01 -13.36
C LEU A 191 -16.28 1.04 -13.32
N LYS A 192 -15.97 2.34 -13.35
CA LYS A 192 -17.00 3.41 -13.35
C LYS A 192 -17.92 3.32 -14.56
N ASP A 193 -17.36 3.08 -15.75
CA ASP A 193 -18.11 3.03 -17.00
C ASP A 193 -18.85 1.69 -17.20
N GLY A 194 -18.62 0.69 -16.35
CA GLY A 194 -19.24 -0.64 -16.49
C GLY A 194 -18.62 -1.50 -17.60
N THR A 195 -17.43 -1.14 -18.09
CA THR A 195 -16.77 -1.80 -19.24
C THR A 195 -15.88 -2.97 -18.80
N TYR A 196 -16.46 -3.87 -18.01
CA TYR A 196 -15.82 -5.08 -17.50
C TYR A 196 -16.81 -6.25 -17.47
N LEU A 197 -16.30 -7.47 -17.34
CA LEU A 197 -17.08 -8.69 -17.32
C LEU A 197 -18.04 -8.72 -16.12
N GLN A 198 -19.32 -8.92 -16.41
CA GLN A 198 -20.39 -8.98 -15.42
C GLN A 198 -20.57 -10.43 -14.97
N VAL A 199 -19.82 -10.84 -13.95
CA VAL A 199 -19.89 -12.18 -13.32
C VAL A 199 -19.98 -12.04 -11.82
N PRO A 200 -20.78 -12.84 -11.07
CA PRO A 200 -20.90 -12.72 -9.61
C PRO A 200 -19.56 -12.52 -8.90
N ILE A 201 -19.54 -11.62 -7.91
CA ILE A 201 -18.33 -11.23 -7.17
C ILE A 201 -18.53 -11.52 -5.67
N LEU A 202 -17.55 -12.18 -5.07
CA LEU A 202 -17.35 -12.21 -3.62
C LEU A 202 -16.10 -11.39 -3.33
N THR A 203 -16.18 -10.38 -2.47
CA THR A 203 -15.04 -9.52 -2.17
C THR A 203 -15.03 -9.12 -0.70
N GLY A 204 -13.85 -8.84 -0.16
CA GLY A 204 -13.77 -8.42 1.24
C GLY A 204 -12.35 -8.17 1.68
N ILE A 205 -12.23 -7.84 2.96
CA ILE A 205 -10.96 -7.48 3.60
C ILE A 205 -10.84 -8.16 4.96
N THR A 206 -9.60 -8.34 5.41
CA THR A 206 -9.30 -8.96 6.71
C THR A 206 -8.34 -8.13 7.55
N LYS A 207 -8.68 -7.90 8.82
CA LYS A 207 -7.84 -7.25 9.83
C LYS A 207 -7.20 -8.30 10.75
N PRO A 208 -5.96 -8.11 11.25
CA PRO A 208 -4.84 -7.39 10.67
C PRO A 208 -4.15 -8.28 9.63
N ILE A 209 -3.50 -7.65 8.67
CA ILE A 209 -2.52 -8.36 7.85
C ILE A 209 -1.27 -8.53 8.70
N ALA A 210 -0.85 -9.78 8.92
CA ALA A 210 0.46 -10.06 9.44
C ALA A 210 1.49 -9.54 8.42
N ASN A 211 2.07 -8.38 8.73
CA ASN A 211 3.04 -7.69 7.89
C ASN A 211 4.45 -8.16 8.27
N GLN A 212 5.36 -8.28 7.31
CA GLN A 212 6.80 -8.47 7.55
C GLN A 212 7.38 -7.45 8.54
N GLN A 213 6.78 -6.25 8.63
CA GLN A 213 7.18 -5.18 9.54
C GLN A 213 6.64 -5.33 10.98
N PHE A 214 5.76 -6.30 11.24
CA PHE A 214 5.16 -6.50 12.57
C PHE A 214 6.21 -6.72 13.66
N VAL A 215 7.22 -7.54 13.37
CA VAL A 215 8.33 -7.81 14.31
C VAL A 215 9.09 -6.52 14.64
N LYS A 216 9.40 -5.71 13.62
CA LYS A 216 10.06 -4.41 13.80
C LYS A 216 9.21 -3.46 14.65
N TRP A 217 7.90 -3.41 14.43
CA TRP A 217 7.01 -2.56 15.23
C TRP A 217 6.95 -3.03 16.67
N LEU A 218 6.95 -4.35 16.91
CA LEU A 218 6.96 -4.92 18.25
C LEU A 218 8.27 -4.59 18.98
N GLU A 219 9.41 -4.69 18.29
CA GLU A 219 10.71 -4.27 18.79
C GLU A 219 10.71 -2.79 19.15
N LEU A 220 10.29 -1.91 18.25
CA LEU A 220 10.19 -0.46 18.51
C LEU A 220 9.22 -0.14 19.65
N ALA A 221 8.09 -0.84 19.73
CA ALA A 221 7.16 -0.70 20.84
C ALA A 221 7.78 -1.12 22.17
N SER A 222 8.60 -2.18 22.19
CA SER A 222 9.33 -2.61 23.38
C SER A 222 10.38 -1.60 23.85
N GLN A 223 10.89 -0.76 22.94
CA GLN A 223 11.81 0.33 23.23
C GLN A 223 11.09 1.61 23.74
N GLY A 224 9.76 1.65 23.69
CA GLY A 224 8.93 2.71 24.26
C GLY A 224 8.18 3.56 23.23
N TYR A 225 7.24 4.38 23.74
CA TYR A 225 6.34 5.21 22.94
C TYR A 225 7.07 6.10 21.92
N SER A 226 8.11 6.82 22.36
CA SER A 226 8.83 7.79 21.53
C SER A 226 9.50 7.16 20.30
N GLN A 227 10.03 5.94 20.43
CA GLN A 227 10.68 5.25 19.31
C GLN A 227 9.67 4.83 18.25
N LEU A 228 8.55 4.24 18.69
CA LEU A 228 7.46 3.88 17.79
C LEU A 228 6.83 5.11 17.13
N GLN A 229 6.70 6.22 17.87
CA GLN A 229 6.18 7.48 17.36
C GLN A 229 7.09 8.06 16.29
N GLN A 230 8.39 8.17 16.60
CA GLN A 230 9.39 8.69 15.66
C GLN A 230 9.43 7.85 14.39
N TYR A 231 9.35 6.53 14.51
CA TYR A 231 9.28 5.64 13.34
C TYR A 231 7.99 5.86 12.53
N THR A 232 6.85 5.97 13.21
CA THR A 232 5.55 6.22 12.55
C THR A 232 5.58 7.53 11.78
N GLU A 233 6.01 8.62 12.41
CA GLU A 233 6.03 9.95 11.82
C GLU A 233 7.13 10.12 10.76
N ARG A 234 8.33 9.55 10.95
CA ARG A 234 9.46 9.79 10.03
C ARG A 234 9.61 8.76 8.93
N ALA A 235 9.05 7.56 9.08
CA ALA A 235 9.17 6.49 8.09
C ALA A 235 7.81 6.10 7.49
N LYS A 236 6.81 5.77 8.33
CA LYS A 236 5.56 5.17 7.87
C LYS A 236 4.60 6.16 7.21
N ILE A 237 4.38 7.34 7.80
CA ILE A 237 3.55 8.37 7.17
C ILE A 237 4.16 8.83 5.82
N PRO A 238 5.47 9.14 5.72
CA PRO A 238 6.09 9.50 4.45
C PRO A 238 6.06 8.37 3.41
N GLU A 239 6.16 7.11 3.81
CA GLU A 239 5.95 5.95 2.92
C GLU A 239 4.52 5.95 2.34
N ILE A 240 3.49 6.10 3.18
CA ILE A 240 2.09 6.10 2.72
C ILE A 240 1.80 7.31 1.84
N MET A 241 2.27 8.51 2.20
CA MET A 241 2.10 9.70 1.36
C MET A 241 2.72 9.53 -0.03
N ARG A 242 3.90 8.92 -0.08
CA ARG A 242 4.60 8.56 -1.31
C ARG A 242 3.77 7.61 -2.19
N LEU A 243 3.21 6.57 -1.57
CA LEU A 243 2.32 5.60 -2.23
C LEU A 243 1.06 6.24 -2.82
N TYR A 244 0.47 7.22 -2.12
CA TYR A 244 -0.68 8.00 -2.58
C TYR A 244 -0.31 9.16 -3.52
N ARG A 245 0.99 9.38 -3.78
CA ARG A 245 1.53 10.49 -4.56
C ARG A 245 1.08 11.86 -4.03
N PHE A 246 0.92 11.99 -2.71
CA PHE A 246 0.71 13.28 -2.07
C PHE A 246 2.01 14.08 -2.12
N ASN A 247 2.06 15.02 -3.06
CA ASN A 247 3.25 15.81 -3.39
C ASN A 247 2.89 17.29 -3.60
N GLY A 248 3.91 18.12 -3.84
CA GLY A 248 3.74 19.56 -4.04
C GLY A 248 3.54 20.34 -2.73
N ASN A 249 2.96 21.54 -2.86
CA ASN A 249 2.97 22.56 -1.80
C ASN A 249 2.04 22.26 -0.61
N ILE A 250 1.13 21.29 -0.75
CA ILE A 250 0.14 20.93 0.30
C ILE A 250 0.54 19.64 1.03
N LYS A 251 1.71 19.06 0.70
CA LYS A 251 2.17 17.80 1.29
C LYS A 251 2.30 17.89 2.82
N ASP A 252 2.74 19.04 3.35
CA ASP A 252 2.98 19.19 4.79
C ASP A 252 1.66 19.25 5.56
N GLN A 253 0.61 19.87 5.00
CA GLN A 253 -0.74 19.87 5.57
C GLN A 253 -1.35 18.48 5.56
N ILE A 254 -1.15 17.72 4.47
CA ILE A 254 -1.59 16.31 4.40
C ILE A 254 -0.85 15.47 5.44
N PHE A 255 0.46 15.68 5.59
CA PHE A 255 1.28 15.02 6.62
C PHE A 255 0.71 15.27 8.02
N GLU A 256 0.44 16.53 8.38
CA GLU A 256 -0.12 16.90 9.68
C GLU A 256 -1.51 16.31 9.91
N LEU A 257 -2.35 16.18 8.87
CA LEU A 257 -3.66 15.53 9.00
C LEU A 257 -3.55 14.02 9.27
N ILE A 258 -2.63 13.33 8.59
CA ILE A 258 -2.38 11.91 8.85
C ILE A 258 -1.80 11.74 10.26
N LYS A 259 -0.81 12.56 10.62
CA LYS A 259 -0.22 12.58 11.97
C LYS A 259 -1.30 12.81 13.03
N TRP A 260 -2.13 13.84 12.88
CA TRP A 260 -3.23 14.14 13.78
C TRP A 260 -4.18 12.95 14.00
N ARG A 261 -4.52 12.22 12.93
CA ARG A 261 -5.41 11.07 13.02
C ARG A 261 -4.81 9.88 13.76
N TYR A 262 -3.51 9.59 13.58
CA TYR A 262 -2.91 8.32 14.01
C TYR A 262 -1.85 8.43 15.10
N THR A 263 -1.43 9.62 15.51
CA THR A 263 -0.39 9.78 16.56
C THR A 263 -0.74 10.83 17.61
N SER A 264 -1.74 11.70 17.40
CA SER A 264 -2.08 12.78 18.34
C SER A 264 -3.08 12.31 19.41
N PHE A 265 -2.57 11.61 20.43
CA PHE A 265 -3.36 11.17 21.59
C PHE A 265 -2.92 11.88 22.87
N ILE A 266 -3.87 12.06 23.79
CA ILE A 266 -3.66 12.76 25.08
C ILE A 266 -2.73 11.94 26.00
N GLU A 267 -2.75 10.61 25.88
CA GLU A 267 -1.94 9.70 26.68
C GLU A 267 -0.85 9.02 25.83
N ALA A 268 0.39 9.07 26.29
CA ALA A 268 1.55 8.44 25.63
C ALA A 268 1.60 6.91 25.89
N ASP A 269 0.51 6.19 25.63
CA ASP A 269 0.46 4.72 25.73
C ASP A 269 0.94 4.08 24.42
N VAL A 270 2.05 3.34 24.53
CA VAL A 270 2.66 2.64 23.38
C VAL A 270 1.73 1.60 22.75
N ARG A 271 0.83 0.99 23.51
CA ARG A 271 -0.14 0.00 23.02
C ARG A 271 -1.18 0.67 22.12
N ILE A 272 -1.64 1.86 22.50
CA ILE A 272 -2.56 2.65 21.68
C ILE A 272 -1.87 3.02 20.37
N LEU A 273 -0.66 3.58 20.44
CA LEU A 273 0.10 3.95 19.25
C LEU A 273 0.39 2.74 18.34
N PHE A 274 0.72 1.58 18.91
CA PHE A 274 0.94 0.35 18.15
C PHE A 274 -0.33 -0.08 17.40
N GLN A 275 -1.49 -0.02 18.05
CA GLN A 275 -2.76 -0.32 17.40
C GLN A 275 -3.10 0.72 16.30
N GLN A 276 -2.75 1.99 16.51
CA GLN A 276 -2.96 3.05 15.53
C GLN A 276 -2.04 2.94 14.33
N LEU A 277 -0.80 2.48 14.52
CA LEU A 277 0.09 2.13 13.42
C LEU A 277 -0.47 0.95 12.60
N LYS A 278 -1.01 -0.09 13.26
CA LYS A 278 -1.74 -1.18 12.57
C LYS A 278 -2.93 -0.63 11.77
N ASN A 279 -3.72 0.26 12.37
CA ASN A 279 -4.88 0.87 11.71
C ASN A 279 -4.46 1.76 10.53
N LEU A 280 -3.44 2.60 10.67
CA LEU A 280 -2.89 3.42 9.60
C LEU A 280 -2.53 2.57 8.37
N GLU A 281 -1.81 1.48 8.58
CA GLU A 281 -1.40 0.58 7.50
C GLU A 281 -2.58 -0.17 6.88
N PHE A 282 -3.50 -0.68 7.70
CA PHE A 282 -4.68 -1.39 7.21
C PHE A 282 -5.65 -0.46 6.46
N GLU A 283 -5.99 0.69 7.06
CA GLU A 283 -6.91 1.67 6.49
C GLU A 283 -6.38 2.22 5.17
N SER A 284 -5.11 2.64 5.14
CA SER A 284 -4.52 3.24 3.93
C SER A 284 -4.21 2.21 2.84
N LYS A 285 -3.83 0.97 3.17
CA LYS A 285 -3.38 -0.01 2.16
C LYS A 285 -4.41 -1.00 1.69
N ILE A 286 -5.44 -1.25 2.49
CA ILE A 286 -6.40 -2.31 2.23
C ILE A 286 -7.80 -1.73 2.21
N GLU A 287 -8.26 -1.19 3.34
CA GLU A 287 -9.65 -0.78 3.52
C GLU A 287 -10.06 0.32 2.54
N ALA A 288 -9.32 1.44 2.52
CA ALA A 288 -9.62 2.56 1.62
C ALA A 288 -9.63 2.10 0.15
N THR A 289 -8.62 1.33 -0.27
CA THR A 289 -8.50 0.89 -1.67
C THR A 289 -9.56 -0.13 -2.07
N HIS A 290 -9.98 -0.99 -1.14
CA HIS A 290 -11.07 -1.94 -1.35
C HIS A 290 -12.40 -1.20 -1.54
N PHE A 291 -12.74 -0.27 -0.63
CA PHE A 291 -13.99 0.49 -0.73
C PHE A 291 -14.00 1.48 -1.91
N MET A 292 -12.84 1.95 -2.36
CA MET A 292 -12.72 2.73 -3.60
C MET A 292 -13.09 1.87 -4.83
N GLN A 293 -12.64 0.61 -4.86
CA GLN A 293 -12.98 -0.32 -5.94
C GLN A 293 -14.45 -0.76 -5.84
N LEU A 294 -14.92 -1.11 -4.64
CA LEU A 294 -16.30 -1.53 -4.41
C LEU A 294 -17.30 -0.44 -4.82
N SER A 295 -17.03 0.82 -4.47
CA SER A 295 -17.88 1.95 -4.90
C SER A 295 -17.86 2.16 -6.41
N SER A 296 -16.76 1.82 -7.10
CA SER A 296 -16.67 1.88 -8.57
C SER A 296 -17.32 0.67 -9.25
N LEU A 297 -17.34 -0.50 -8.59
CA LEU A 297 -18.03 -1.69 -9.07
C LEU A 297 -19.55 -1.48 -8.98
N VAL A 298 -20.06 -1.19 -7.78
CA VAL A 298 -21.50 -1.16 -7.50
C VAL A 298 -22.29 -0.15 -8.35
N SER A 299 -21.65 0.91 -8.86
CA SER A 299 -22.32 1.94 -9.66
C SER A 299 -22.81 1.45 -11.03
N SER A 300 -22.20 0.41 -11.59
CA SER A 300 -22.44 -0.06 -12.95
C SER A 300 -22.72 -1.57 -13.04
N TYR A 301 -22.64 -2.26 -11.91
CA TYR A 301 -22.67 -3.72 -11.83
C TYR A 301 -24.09 -4.27 -11.68
N VAL A 302 -24.41 -5.30 -12.47
CA VAL A 302 -25.76 -5.89 -12.50
C VAL A 302 -25.83 -7.27 -11.84
N GLN A 303 -24.68 -7.94 -11.69
CA GLN A 303 -24.63 -9.26 -11.05
C GLN A 303 -24.63 -9.13 -9.50
N PRO A 304 -24.75 -10.24 -8.75
CA PRO A 304 -24.61 -10.20 -7.30
C PRO A 304 -23.19 -9.86 -6.84
N ILE A 305 -23.06 -8.92 -5.89
CA ILE A 305 -21.84 -8.70 -5.09
C ILE A 305 -22.13 -9.15 -3.66
N TYR A 306 -21.24 -9.94 -3.10
CA TYR A 306 -21.23 -10.30 -1.69
C TYR A 306 -19.97 -9.72 -1.04
N VAL A 307 -20.14 -8.98 0.06
CA VAL A 307 -19.04 -8.30 0.73
C VAL A 307 -18.83 -8.89 2.12
N TYR A 308 -17.58 -9.15 2.49
CA TYR A 308 -17.22 -9.59 3.83
C TYR A 308 -16.16 -8.71 4.50
N PHE A 309 -16.16 -8.78 5.83
CA PHE A 309 -15.11 -8.27 6.69
C PHE A 309 -14.74 -9.34 7.71
N ILE A 310 -13.48 -9.74 7.77
CA ILE A 310 -12.96 -10.63 8.83
C ILE A 310 -12.15 -9.77 9.80
N ASP A 311 -12.52 -9.76 11.08
CA ASP A 311 -11.85 -8.94 12.09
C ASP A 311 -10.56 -9.61 12.63
N ASP A 312 -9.83 -8.91 13.52
CA ASP A 312 -8.63 -9.41 14.20
C ASP A 312 -8.97 -10.62 15.07
N ILE A 313 -8.82 -11.82 14.50
CA ILE A 313 -9.06 -13.06 15.23
C ILE A 313 -7.86 -13.51 16.06
N GLY A 314 -6.83 -12.66 16.20
CA GLY A 314 -5.71 -12.91 17.12
C GLY A 314 -4.80 -14.06 16.68
N PHE A 315 -4.66 -14.30 15.37
CA PHE A 315 -3.69 -15.28 14.87
C PHE A 315 -2.27 -14.88 15.29
N VAL A 316 -1.75 -15.52 16.34
CA VAL A 316 -0.34 -15.40 16.73
C VAL A 316 0.50 -16.31 15.85
N LEU A 317 0.72 -15.89 14.61
CA LEU A 317 1.67 -16.52 13.71
C LEU A 317 2.44 -15.41 12.98
N ASN A 318 3.76 -15.51 13.01
CA ASN A 318 4.65 -14.64 12.26
C ASN A 318 4.69 -15.08 10.77
N THR A 319 3.53 -15.07 10.11
CA THR A 319 3.40 -15.46 8.69
C THR A 319 3.09 -14.24 7.85
N THR A 320 3.56 -14.22 6.60
CA THR A 320 3.18 -13.19 5.61
C THR A 320 1.75 -13.37 5.06
N ALA A 321 1.12 -14.52 5.33
CA ALA A 321 -0.22 -14.83 4.89
C ALA A 321 -1.28 -14.06 5.70
N SER A 322 -2.32 -13.58 5.03
CA SER A 322 -3.48 -13.02 5.71
C SER A 322 -4.26 -14.09 6.46
N THR A 323 -4.93 -13.66 7.52
CA THR A 323 -5.86 -14.47 8.31
C THR A 323 -6.87 -15.25 7.45
N GLU A 324 -7.47 -14.64 6.43
CA GLU A 324 -8.42 -15.32 5.54
C GLU A 324 -7.78 -16.49 4.77
N LEU A 325 -6.55 -16.33 4.30
CA LEU A 325 -5.83 -17.40 3.61
C LEU A 325 -5.48 -18.52 4.58
N LEU A 326 -5.10 -18.19 5.82
CA LEU A 326 -4.88 -19.20 6.85
C LEU A 326 -6.18 -19.97 7.16
N LEU A 327 -7.33 -19.31 7.22
CA LEU A 327 -8.60 -19.98 7.46
C LEU A 327 -9.03 -20.88 6.28
N LEU A 328 -8.71 -20.52 5.05
CA LEU A 328 -9.07 -21.29 3.85
C LEU A 328 -8.07 -22.42 3.52
N PHE A 329 -6.76 -22.16 3.66
CA PHE A 329 -5.67 -23.03 3.17
C PHE A 329 -4.66 -23.45 4.27
N GLY A 330 -4.80 -22.89 5.48
CA GLY A 330 -3.84 -23.05 6.56
C GLY A 330 -4.01 -24.24 7.53
N PRO A 331 -5.16 -24.93 7.68
CA PRO A 331 -5.26 -25.99 8.69
C PRO A 331 -4.17 -27.07 8.61
N VAL A 332 -3.87 -27.57 7.41
CA VAL A 332 -2.79 -28.55 7.19
C VAL A 332 -1.43 -27.91 7.41
N LEU A 333 -1.22 -26.70 6.88
CA LEU A 333 0.01 -25.94 7.06
C LEU A 333 0.37 -25.78 8.54
N LEU A 334 -0.59 -25.34 9.35
CA LEU A 334 -0.33 -25.06 10.76
C LEU A 334 -0.05 -26.33 11.55
N LYS A 335 -0.75 -27.41 11.20
CA LYS A 335 -0.50 -28.72 11.80
C LYS A 335 0.90 -29.23 11.47
N GLN A 336 1.35 -29.09 10.22
CA GLN A 336 2.61 -29.66 9.73
C GLN A 336 3.82 -28.76 10.03
N ALA A 337 3.77 -27.49 9.63
CA ALA A 337 4.88 -26.55 9.76
C ALA A 337 4.83 -25.80 11.10
N GLY A 338 3.65 -25.33 11.51
CA GLY A 338 3.48 -24.57 12.74
C GLY A 338 3.43 -25.43 14.02
N ARG A 339 3.37 -26.76 13.89
CA ARG A 339 3.10 -27.72 14.98
C ARG A 339 1.94 -27.30 15.89
N ARG A 340 0.97 -26.58 15.32
CA ARG A 340 -0.16 -25.98 16.02
C ARG A 340 -1.44 -26.36 15.29
N ARG A 341 -2.48 -26.69 16.03
CA ARG A 341 -3.83 -26.85 15.46
C ARG A 341 -4.64 -25.59 15.67
N PHE A 342 -5.64 -25.39 14.82
CA PHE A 342 -6.69 -24.44 15.12
C PHE A 342 -7.34 -24.76 16.45
N ASN A 343 -7.55 -23.72 17.25
CA ASN A 343 -8.42 -23.83 18.42
C ASN A 343 -9.88 -24.01 17.94
N PRO A 344 -10.83 -24.36 18.82
CA PRO A 344 -12.22 -24.61 18.42
C PRO A 344 -12.90 -23.43 17.72
N VAL A 345 -12.53 -22.19 18.05
CA VAL A 345 -13.08 -20.98 17.45
C VAL A 345 -12.54 -20.80 16.02
N GLU A 346 -11.23 -20.90 15.84
CA GLU A 346 -10.55 -20.85 14.53
C GLU A 346 -11.08 -21.95 13.60
N ALA A 347 -11.26 -23.18 14.11
CA ALA A 347 -11.76 -24.31 13.34
C ALA A 347 -13.22 -24.10 12.91
N ARG A 348 -14.08 -23.58 13.80
CA ARG A 348 -15.47 -23.27 13.45
C ARG A 348 -15.55 -22.19 12.38
N LEU A 349 -14.74 -21.13 12.50
CA LEU A 349 -14.71 -20.05 11.53
C LEU A 349 -14.15 -20.51 10.17
N SER A 350 -13.08 -21.31 10.17
CA SER A 350 -12.51 -21.93 8.97
C SER A 350 -13.55 -22.76 8.23
N ASN A 351 -14.28 -23.65 8.93
CA ASN A 351 -15.33 -24.45 8.32
C ASN A 351 -16.47 -23.60 7.75
N LEU A 352 -16.87 -22.53 8.44
CA LEU A 352 -17.91 -21.61 7.96
C LEU A 352 -17.48 -20.88 6.68
N LEU A 353 -16.25 -20.35 6.66
CA LEU A 353 -15.70 -19.67 5.49
C LEU A 353 -15.54 -20.63 4.31
N LYS A 354 -14.98 -21.82 4.50
CA LYS A 354 -14.86 -22.84 3.44
C LYS A 354 -16.22 -23.19 2.86
N TYR A 355 -17.23 -23.43 3.72
CA TYR A 355 -18.60 -23.69 3.29
C TYR A 355 -19.15 -22.56 2.40
N MET A 356 -19.00 -21.30 2.82
CA MET A 356 -19.49 -20.14 2.08
C MET A 356 -18.73 -19.92 0.76
N TRP A 357 -17.41 -20.12 0.75
CA TRP A 357 -16.59 -20.01 -0.45
C TRP A 357 -16.96 -21.09 -1.46
N VAL A 358 -17.08 -22.34 -1.03
CA VAL A 358 -17.46 -23.48 -1.89
C VAL A 358 -18.86 -23.29 -2.46
N ASN A 359 -19.81 -22.80 -1.66
CA ASN A 359 -21.14 -22.46 -2.17
C ASN A 359 -21.08 -21.33 -3.20
N PHE A 360 -20.31 -20.27 -2.94
CA PHE A 360 -20.14 -19.21 -3.91
C PHE A 360 -19.52 -19.73 -5.21
N ILE A 361 -18.49 -20.57 -5.14
CA ILE A 361 -17.85 -21.20 -6.30
C ILE A 361 -18.86 -22.02 -7.12
N ASN A 362 -19.71 -22.80 -6.46
CA ASN A 362 -20.69 -23.65 -7.12
C ASN A 362 -21.90 -22.88 -7.67
N PHE A 363 -22.43 -21.92 -6.91
CA PHE A 363 -23.76 -21.35 -7.12
C PHE A 363 -23.75 -19.84 -7.40
N GLY A 364 -22.66 -19.13 -7.10
CA GLY A 364 -22.60 -17.67 -7.16
C GLY A 364 -23.33 -16.99 -6.00
N ASN A 365 -23.68 -17.77 -4.98
CA ASN A 365 -24.31 -17.33 -3.75
C ASN A 365 -23.64 -18.06 -2.58
N PRO A 366 -23.07 -17.36 -1.57
CA PRO A 366 -22.43 -18.01 -0.42
C PRO A 366 -23.38 -18.81 0.47
N THR A 367 -24.67 -18.46 0.47
CA THR A 367 -25.72 -19.12 1.27
C THR A 367 -26.95 -19.42 0.40
N PRO A 368 -26.86 -20.39 -0.53
CA PRO A 368 -27.97 -20.73 -1.43
C PRO A 368 -29.10 -21.48 -0.70
N ASN A 369 -28.76 -22.21 0.37
CA ASN A 369 -29.70 -22.97 1.19
C ASN A 369 -29.96 -22.25 2.52
N ASN A 370 -30.97 -21.38 2.55
CA ASN A 370 -31.33 -20.52 3.68
C ASN A 370 -31.70 -21.25 4.99
N ASN A 371 -31.79 -22.59 4.99
CA ASN A 371 -32.31 -23.36 6.13
C ASN A 371 -31.26 -23.69 7.20
N LYS A 372 -29.95 -23.56 6.90
CA LYS A 372 -28.87 -23.91 7.86
C LYS A 372 -28.13 -22.70 8.44
N ASN A 373 -28.01 -21.63 7.67
CA ASN A 373 -27.27 -20.42 8.03
C ASN A 373 -28.08 -19.17 7.68
N LYS A 374 -27.82 -18.07 8.38
CA LYS A 374 -28.38 -16.75 8.04
C LYS A 374 -28.09 -16.44 6.57
N PRO A 375 -29.09 -15.97 5.78
CA PRO A 375 -28.85 -15.56 4.41
C PRO A 375 -27.84 -14.41 4.34
N TRP A 376 -26.80 -14.59 3.53
CA TRP A 376 -25.85 -13.54 3.17
C TRP A 376 -26.54 -12.62 2.16
N ARG A 377 -26.81 -11.37 2.56
CA ARG A 377 -27.46 -10.39 1.68
C ARG A 377 -26.49 -9.85 0.63
N LYS A 378 -27.02 -9.47 -0.52
CA LYS A 378 -26.25 -8.86 -1.59
C LYS A 378 -25.89 -7.43 -1.18
N TYR A 379 -24.69 -6.98 -1.53
CA TYR A 379 -24.28 -5.59 -1.38
C TYR A 379 -24.83 -4.76 -2.53
N THR A 380 -25.49 -3.64 -2.21
CA THR A 380 -25.99 -2.65 -3.15
C THR A 380 -25.74 -1.24 -2.63
N SER A 381 -25.96 -0.21 -3.45
CA SER A 381 -25.86 1.18 -3.00
C SER A 381 -26.94 1.52 -1.96
N GLU A 382 -28.10 0.88 -2.06
CA GLU A 382 -29.26 1.06 -1.18
C GLU A 382 -29.17 0.21 0.11
N ASP A 383 -28.60 -0.98 0.02
CA ASP A 383 -28.33 -1.91 1.14
C ASP A 383 -26.84 -2.31 1.12
N PRO A 384 -25.93 -1.49 1.70
CA PRO A 384 -24.49 -1.74 1.71
C PRO A 384 -24.11 -2.81 2.75
N TYR A 385 -24.74 -3.98 2.68
CA TYR A 385 -24.55 -5.07 3.64
C TYR A 385 -23.17 -5.73 3.53
N ILE A 386 -22.50 -5.85 4.67
CA ILE A 386 -21.23 -6.54 4.83
C ILE A 386 -21.44 -7.70 5.80
N GLU A 387 -20.99 -8.90 5.44
CA GLU A 387 -20.97 -10.03 6.37
C GLU A 387 -19.72 -9.94 7.25
N HIS A 388 -19.93 -9.84 8.56
CA HIS A 388 -18.86 -9.73 9.53
C HIS A 388 -18.53 -11.09 10.13
N PHE A 389 -17.25 -11.46 10.08
CA PHE A 389 -16.71 -12.66 10.67
C PHE A 389 -15.82 -12.30 11.86
N GLU A 390 -16.29 -12.64 13.06
CA GLU A 390 -15.65 -12.29 14.33
C GLU A 390 -15.62 -13.50 15.27
N THR A 391 -14.66 -13.52 16.20
CA THR A 391 -14.50 -14.58 17.20
C THR A 391 -15.30 -14.33 18.48
N VAL A 392 -15.56 -13.06 18.77
CA VAL A 392 -16.39 -12.58 19.88
C VAL A 392 -17.56 -11.86 19.25
N LYS A 393 -18.80 -12.09 19.72
CA LYS A 393 -19.95 -11.30 19.26
C LYS A 393 -19.61 -9.81 19.40
N ALA A 394 -19.47 -9.07 18.30
CA ALA A 394 -19.54 -7.63 18.41
C ALA A 394 -20.88 -7.27 19.05
N VAL A 395 -20.79 -6.47 20.10
CA VAL A 395 -21.71 -5.35 20.22
C VAL A 395 -21.46 -4.54 18.96
N ASP A 396 -22.25 -4.79 17.92
CA ASP A 396 -22.23 -4.09 16.65
C ASP A 396 -22.65 -2.64 16.93
N SER A 397 -21.75 -1.90 17.57
CA SER A 397 -22.04 -0.57 18.07
C SER A 397 -21.97 0.33 16.86
N ASN A 398 -23.00 1.14 16.66
CA ASN A 398 -23.03 2.18 15.62
C ASN A 398 -21.74 3.04 15.59
N ALA A 399 -20.96 3.07 16.67
CA ALA A 399 -19.69 3.77 16.79
C ALA A 399 -18.56 3.18 15.92
N GLU A 400 -18.37 1.86 15.90
CA GLU A 400 -17.27 1.23 15.13
C GLU A 400 -17.50 1.34 13.63
N VAL A 401 -18.74 1.09 13.19
CA VAL A 401 -19.16 1.29 11.79
C VAL A 401 -18.94 2.75 11.38
N LYS A 402 -19.31 3.70 12.24
CA LYS A 402 -19.09 5.14 11.99
C LYS A 402 -17.61 5.48 11.87
N GLN A 403 -16.76 4.93 12.74
CA GLN A 403 -15.32 5.16 12.70
C GLN A 403 -14.69 4.63 11.41
N ARG A 404 -15.12 3.45 10.95
CA ARG A 404 -14.69 2.87 9.68
C ARG A 404 -15.07 3.76 8.49
N ILE A 405 -16.34 4.17 8.43
CA ILE A 405 -16.84 5.07 7.37
C ILE A 405 -16.04 6.38 7.35
N GLN A 406 -15.73 6.95 8.50
CA GLN A 406 -14.87 8.13 8.61
C GLN A 406 -13.45 7.89 8.07
N GLY A 407 -12.84 6.74 8.38
CA GLY A 407 -11.53 6.36 7.84
C GLY A 407 -11.52 6.21 6.32
N ILE A 408 -12.55 5.57 5.77
CA ILE A 408 -12.72 5.42 4.31
C ILE A 408 -12.84 6.80 3.64
N HIS A 409 -13.68 7.70 4.17
CA HIS A 409 -13.82 9.05 3.62
C HIS A 409 -12.58 9.91 3.81
N PHE A 410 -11.83 9.73 4.89
CA PHE A 410 -10.55 10.40 5.11
C PHE A 410 -9.59 10.12 3.95
N TRP A 411 -9.37 8.84 3.63
CA TRP A 411 -8.44 8.44 2.56
C TRP A 411 -8.98 8.66 1.14
N ASN A 412 -10.25 8.33 0.88
CA ASN A 412 -10.80 8.33 -0.47
C ASN A 412 -11.44 9.66 -0.88
N THR A 413 -11.73 10.55 0.07
CA THR A 413 -12.44 11.82 -0.22
C THR A 413 -11.68 13.04 0.28
N LEU A 414 -11.31 13.09 1.56
CA LEU A 414 -10.72 14.30 2.16
C LEU A 414 -9.32 14.56 1.64
N LEU A 415 -8.39 13.62 1.81
CA LEU A 415 -7.00 13.82 1.41
C LEU A 415 -6.84 14.09 -0.10
N PRO A 416 -7.51 13.37 -1.02
CA PRO A 416 -7.44 13.66 -2.45
C PRO A 416 -7.99 15.04 -2.81
N LYS A 417 -9.08 15.49 -2.18
CA LYS A 417 -9.62 16.85 -2.37
C LYS A 417 -8.61 17.90 -1.93
N ILE A 418 -7.99 17.73 -0.77
CA ILE A 418 -6.95 18.64 -0.27
C ILE A 418 -5.74 18.68 -1.23
N ASN A 419 -5.29 17.52 -1.69
CA ASN A 419 -4.17 17.42 -2.64
C ASN A 419 -4.48 18.09 -4.00
N SER A 420 -5.76 18.16 -4.38
CA SER A 420 -6.21 18.81 -5.63
C SER A 420 -6.31 20.33 -5.55
N ILE A 421 -6.24 20.91 -4.35
CA ILE A 421 -6.26 22.36 -4.16
C ILE A 421 -4.99 22.93 -4.80
N LYS A 422 -5.12 23.55 -5.97
CA LYS A 422 -4.09 24.44 -6.48
C LYS A 422 -4.12 25.67 -5.59
N ASN A 423 -3.00 26.04 -4.99
CA ASN A 423 -2.88 27.35 -4.35
C ASN A 423 -2.98 28.44 -5.44
N THR A 424 -4.18 28.80 -5.85
CA THR A 424 -4.50 30.17 -6.26
C THR A 424 -4.73 30.98 -4.98
N LEU A 425 -3.73 31.01 -4.11
CA LEU A 425 -3.59 32.15 -3.20
C LEU A 425 -2.99 33.25 -4.07
N PRO A 426 -3.68 34.38 -4.31
CA PRO A 426 -3.04 35.53 -4.89
C PRO A 426 -1.81 35.82 -4.05
N HIS A 427 -0.65 36.02 -4.66
CA HIS A 427 0.58 36.41 -3.97
C HIS A 427 0.48 37.76 -3.24
N THR A 428 -0.69 38.37 -3.19
CA THR A 428 -0.98 39.57 -2.43
C THR A 428 -1.58 39.18 -1.08
N LEU A 429 -0.73 39.17 -0.05
CA LEU A 429 -1.16 39.28 1.35
C LEU A 429 -2.15 40.47 1.45
N PRO A 430 -3.27 40.37 2.19
CA PRO A 430 -4.08 41.52 2.55
C PRO A 430 -3.18 42.60 3.17
N LYS A 431 -3.32 43.86 2.75
CA LYS A 431 -2.49 44.98 3.26
C LYS A 431 -2.50 45.10 4.79
N GLU A 432 -3.56 44.60 5.42
CA GLU A 432 -3.71 44.54 6.89
C GLU A 432 -2.68 43.64 7.58
N LEU A 433 -2.19 42.59 6.90
CA LEU A 433 -1.17 41.66 7.44
C LEU A 433 0.28 42.09 7.12
N GLN A 434 0.48 43.05 6.23
CA GLN A 434 1.81 43.63 5.96
C GLN A 434 2.29 44.58 7.08
N ASN A 435 1.39 45.01 7.96
CA ASN A 435 1.67 45.95 9.04
C ASN A 435 1.85 45.29 10.41
N SER A 436 1.99 43.96 10.48
CA SER A 436 2.32 43.30 11.74
C SER A 436 3.80 43.56 12.08
N PRO A 437 4.15 44.00 13.30
CA PRO A 437 5.53 44.27 13.67
C PRO A 437 6.37 43.00 13.49
N ASP A 438 7.48 43.15 12.76
CA ASP A 438 8.37 42.04 12.43
C ASP A 438 8.81 41.30 13.72
N PRO A 439 8.41 40.03 13.91
CA PRO A 439 8.73 39.28 15.13
C PRO A 439 10.24 39.06 15.31
N ALA A 440 11.04 39.24 14.25
CA ALA A 440 12.50 39.17 14.30
C ALA A 440 13.18 40.53 14.57
N ALA A 441 12.44 41.63 14.64
CA ALA A 441 13.02 42.95 14.92
C ALA A 441 13.67 43.03 16.31
N GLY A 442 13.07 42.39 17.32
CA GLY A 442 13.65 42.30 18.66
C GLY A 442 14.99 41.56 18.68
N PHE A 443 15.09 40.45 17.95
CA PHE A 443 16.31 39.66 17.83
C PHE A 443 17.42 40.38 17.07
N ARG A 444 17.10 41.06 15.95
CA ARG A 444 18.10 41.84 15.21
C ARG A 444 18.64 43.01 16.01
N ASN A 445 17.76 43.72 16.72
CA ASN A 445 18.19 44.83 17.58
C ASN A 445 19.11 44.30 18.70
N ALA A 446 18.73 43.21 19.38
CA ALA A 446 19.59 42.59 20.39
C ALA A 446 20.96 42.15 19.82
N MET A 447 20.98 41.57 18.61
CA MET A 447 22.20 41.16 17.92
C MET A 447 23.10 42.35 17.59
N TYR A 448 22.56 43.46 17.09
CA TYR A 448 23.33 44.67 16.79
C TYR A 448 23.88 45.34 18.05
N THR A 449 23.13 45.36 19.16
CA THR A 449 23.62 45.89 20.44
C THR A 449 24.77 45.05 20.98
N LEU A 450 24.67 43.72 20.88
CA LEU A 450 25.75 42.79 21.24
C LEU A 450 27.00 43.00 20.38
N LEU A 451 26.82 43.14 19.06
CA LEU A 451 27.93 43.39 18.13
C LEU A 451 28.61 44.73 18.45
N GLY A 452 27.83 45.78 18.75
CA GLY A 452 28.34 47.09 19.16
C GLY A 452 29.14 47.04 20.47
N LEU A 453 28.67 46.30 21.47
CA LEU A 453 29.39 46.10 22.74
C LEU A 453 30.72 45.36 22.55
N VAL A 454 30.74 44.33 21.70
CA VAL A 454 31.98 43.59 21.38
C VAL A 454 32.99 44.50 20.69
N ILE A 455 32.55 45.31 19.73
CA ILE A 455 33.43 46.28 19.05
C ILE A 455 33.97 47.32 20.04
N ALA A 456 33.13 47.86 20.93
CA ALA A 456 33.56 48.82 21.95
C ALA A 456 34.60 48.22 22.92
N LEU A 457 34.40 46.97 23.35
CA LEU A 457 35.36 46.26 24.20
C LEU A 457 36.69 46.00 23.49
N LEU A 458 36.67 45.65 22.21
CA LEU A 458 37.89 45.48 21.40
C LEU A 458 38.65 46.80 21.26
N ILE A 459 37.94 47.92 21.03
CA ILE A 459 38.55 49.25 20.97
C ILE A 459 39.19 49.59 22.32
N LEU A 460 38.48 49.40 23.43
CA LEU A 460 39.04 49.63 24.78
C LEU A 460 40.26 48.74 25.06
N LEU A 461 40.24 47.48 24.64
CA LEU A 461 41.38 46.57 24.77
C LEU A 461 42.59 47.08 23.97
N THR A 462 42.39 47.54 22.74
CA THR A 462 43.47 48.10 21.92
C THR A 462 44.04 49.39 22.51
N ILE A 463 43.18 50.25 23.08
CA ILE A 463 43.61 51.46 23.79
C ILE A 463 44.44 51.09 25.03
N CYS A 464 43.97 50.13 25.84
CA CYS A 464 44.71 49.64 27.01
C CYS A 464 46.07 49.05 26.61
N LEU A 465 46.13 48.23 25.57
CA LEU A 465 47.38 47.67 25.05
C LEU A 465 48.34 48.76 24.55
N PHE A 466 47.81 49.80 23.90
CA PHE A 466 48.61 50.94 23.47
C PHE A 466 49.16 51.75 24.65
N LEU A 467 48.33 52.01 25.68
CA LEU A 467 48.75 52.70 26.90
C LEU A 467 49.78 51.89 27.70
N LEU A 468 49.61 50.57 27.82
CA LEU A 468 50.58 49.68 28.46
C LEU A 468 51.91 49.65 27.69
N LYS A 469 51.87 49.62 26.35
CA LYS A 469 53.06 49.69 25.50
C LYS A 469 53.78 51.04 25.60
N ARG A 470 53.03 52.13 25.79
CA ARG A 470 53.59 53.47 26.03
C ARG A 470 54.26 53.55 27.40
N ARG A 471 53.62 52.99 28.43
CA ARG A 471 54.17 52.91 29.80
C ARG A 471 55.41 52.01 29.89
N ALA A 472 55.49 50.94 29.10
CA ALA A 472 56.67 50.09 29.02
C ALA A 472 57.86 50.74 28.27
N LYS A 473 57.61 51.79 27.46
CA LYS A 473 58.66 52.62 26.83
C LYS A 473 59.16 53.73 27.74
N GLU A 474 58.39 54.13 28.75
CA GLU A 474 58.85 55.02 29.82
C GLU A 474 59.57 54.16 30.87
N GLY A 475 60.89 54.03 30.70
CA GLY A 475 61.77 53.32 31.64
C GLY A 475 61.70 53.86 33.07
N PRO A 476 62.15 53.09 34.07
CA PRO A 476 61.94 53.39 35.48
C PRO A 476 62.49 54.76 35.86
N SER A 477 61.66 55.59 36.50
CA SER A 477 62.06 56.86 37.08
C SER A 477 63.22 56.64 38.05
N ARG A 478 64.39 57.20 37.71
CA ARG A 478 65.54 57.30 38.62
C ARG A 478 65.08 58.03 39.88
N PHE A 479 65.00 57.31 40.99
CA PHE A 479 65.02 57.91 42.32
C PHE A 479 66.37 58.62 42.49
N HIS A 480 66.35 59.95 42.50
CA HIS A 480 67.43 60.72 43.09
C HIS A 480 67.24 60.68 44.61
N MET A 481 68.08 59.91 45.31
CA MET A 481 68.44 60.23 46.69
C MET A 481 69.45 61.38 46.64
N GLY A 482 69.07 62.53 47.19
CA GLY A 482 69.96 63.62 47.57
C GLY A 482 70.08 63.63 49.09
N TYR A 483 71.31 63.86 49.55
CA TYR A 483 71.82 63.87 50.93
C TYR A 483 71.04 64.73 51.92
#